data_AF-A0A699KJ25-F1
#
_entry.id   AF-A0A699KJ25-F1
#
_cell.length_a   1.000
_cell.length_b   1.000
_cell.length_c   1.000
_cell.angle_alpha   90.00
_cell.angle_beta   90.00
_cell.angle_gamma   90.00
#
_symmetry.space_group_name_H-M   'P 1'
#
loop_
_entity.id
_entity.type
_entity.pdbx_description
1 polymer ?
#
loop_
_entity_poly.entity_id
_entity_poly.type
_entity_poly.pdbx_seq_one_letter_code
_entity_poly.pdbx_strand_id
1 'polypeptide(L)'
;MPRALNTSATNEIHKFSDGTLQQIDEALDYRVKEFKVNRMNPGLNTRFWTMKDVDRSKEFMFAIQKRLKKRRIFRNLESFVGG
;
A
#
# COMPACT_ATOMS: atom_id res chain seq x y z
N MET A 1 -4.74 35.23 21.55
CA MET A 1 -4.03 34.93 20.29
C MET A 1 -3.32 33.57 20.44
N PRO A 2 -3.77 32.47 19.82
CA PRO A 2 -3.00 31.23 19.86
C PRO A 2 -1.94 31.20 18.75
N ARG A 3 -0.79 30.66 19.13
CA ARG A 3 0.51 30.67 18.47
C ARG A 3 0.55 29.67 17.30
N ALA A 4 1.09 30.08 16.15
CA ALA A 4 1.34 29.21 15.00
C ALA A 4 2.50 28.24 15.29
N LEU A 5 2.19 27.06 15.81
CA LEU A 5 3.15 25.95 15.99
C LEU A 5 2.43 24.61 15.81
N ASN A 6 2.15 24.21 14.56
CA ASN A 6 1.82 22.80 14.22
C ASN A 6 1.90 22.42 12.73
N THR A 7 2.33 23.30 11.82
CA THR A 7 2.22 23.05 10.37
C THR A 7 3.39 22.25 9.75
N SER A 8 4.59 22.23 10.32
CA SER A 8 5.71 21.45 9.74
C SER A 8 5.64 19.95 10.09
N ALA A 9 5.40 19.62 11.36
CA ALA A 9 5.30 18.23 11.83
C ALA A 9 4.15 17.49 11.15
N THR A 10 2.99 18.14 10.99
CA THR A 10 1.85 17.55 10.29
C THR A 10 2.14 17.28 8.81
N ASN A 11 2.88 18.15 8.14
CA ASN A 11 3.32 17.93 6.75
C ASN A 11 4.35 16.80 6.61
N GLU A 12 5.29 16.69 7.53
CA GLU A 12 6.31 15.63 7.52
C GLU A 12 5.70 14.25 7.80
N ILE A 13 4.77 14.20 8.76
CA ILE A 13 3.98 13.00 9.08
C ILE A 13 3.16 12.57 7.86
N HIS A 14 2.52 13.52 7.17
CA HIS A 14 1.73 13.19 5.97
C HIS A 14 2.61 12.65 4.83
N LYS A 15 3.77 13.28 4.58
CA LYS A 15 4.75 12.79 3.60
C LYS A 15 5.31 11.41 3.95
N PHE A 16 5.55 11.13 5.24
CA PHE A 16 5.99 9.82 5.70
C PHE A 16 4.94 8.74 5.45
N SER A 17 3.68 9.06 5.73
CA SER A 17 2.53 8.19 5.47
C SER A 17 2.39 7.86 3.98
N ASP A 18 2.48 8.87 3.13
CA ASP A 18 2.38 8.72 1.67
C ASP A 18 3.57 7.93 1.11
N GLY A 19 4.80 8.22 1.57
CA GLY A 19 5.99 7.47 1.18
C GLY A 19 5.93 6.00 1.60
N THR A 20 5.44 5.71 2.81
CA THR A 20 5.27 4.34 3.31
C THR A 20 4.17 3.60 2.54
N LEU A 21 3.05 4.28 2.24
CA LEU A 21 1.98 3.76 1.40
C LEU A 21 2.49 3.38 0.01
N GLN A 22 3.30 4.25 -0.58
CA GLN A 22 3.88 4.01 -1.90
C GLN A 22 4.82 2.80 -1.91
N GLN A 23 5.68 2.66 -0.89
CA GLN A 23 6.55 1.48 -0.77
C GLN A 23 5.76 0.16 -0.60
N ILE A 24 4.67 0.19 0.17
CA ILE A 24 3.79 -0.97 0.31
C ILE A 24 3.11 -1.30 -1.02
N ASP A 25 2.68 -0.28 -1.78
CA ASP A 25 2.05 -0.47 -3.09
C ASP A 25 3.03 -1.08 -4.10
N GLU A 26 4.25 -0.56 -4.16
CA GLU A 26 5.33 -1.08 -5.00
C GLU A 26 5.70 -2.53 -4.62
N ALA A 27 5.78 -2.84 -3.33
CA ALA A 27 6.06 -4.20 -2.87
C ALA A 27 4.92 -5.18 -3.21
N LEU A 28 3.66 -4.74 -3.10
CA LEU A 28 2.50 -5.56 -3.46
C LEU A 28 2.42 -5.77 -4.98
N ASP A 29 2.61 -4.73 -5.78
CA ASP A 29 2.66 -4.83 -7.25
C ASP A 29 3.80 -5.76 -7.70
N TYR A 30 4.98 -5.66 -7.10
CA TYR A 30 6.09 -6.59 -7.35
C TYR A 30 5.70 -8.04 -7.04
N ARG A 31 5.06 -8.31 -5.89
CA ARG A 31 4.62 -9.66 -5.51
C ARG A 31 3.53 -10.20 -6.43
N VAL A 32 2.59 -9.36 -6.88
CA VAL A 32 1.56 -9.75 -7.86
C VAL A 32 2.20 -10.06 -9.21
N LYS A 33 3.19 -9.27 -9.64
CA LYS A 33 3.98 -9.55 -10.85
C LYS A 33 4.81 -10.82 -10.71
N GLU A 34 5.43 -11.07 -9.55
CA GLU A 34 6.20 -12.29 -9.25
C GLU A 34 5.30 -13.54 -9.26
N PHE A 35 4.08 -13.41 -8.75
CA PHE A 35 3.04 -14.43 -8.82
C PHE A 35 2.58 -14.67 -10.27
N LYS A 36 2.37 -13.60 -11.05
CA LYS A 36 2.01 -13.67 -12.47
C LYS A 36 3.11 -14.29 -13.34
N VAL A 37 4.38 -13.94 -13.09
CA VAL A 37 5.57 -14.48 -13.79
C VAL A 37 5.98 -15.85 -13.24
N ASN A 38 5.11 -16.44 -12.41
CA ASN A 38 5.15 -17.85 -12.06
C ASN A 38 6.33 -18.30 -11.19
N ARG A 39 7.07 -17.35 -10.60
CA ARG A 39 8.23 -17.67 -9.75
C ARG A 39 7.82 -18.25 -8.40
N MET A 40 6.65 -17.86 -7.90
CA MET A 40 6.11 -18.31 -6.61
C MET A 40 5.10 -19.46 -6.69
N ASN A 41 4.58 -19.79 -7.88
CA ASN A 41 3.55 -20.81 -7.98
C ASN A 41 3.60 -21.57 -9.32
N PRO A 42 4.69 -22.31 -9.59
CA PRO A 42 4.97 -22.92 -10.89
C PRO A 42 3.85 -23.81 -11.46
N GLY A 43 3.00 -24.38 -10.59
CA GLY A 43 1.87 -25.24 -10.96
C GLY A 43 0.59 -24.52 -11.40
N LEU A 44 0.47 -23.19 -11.18
CA LEU A 44 -0.69 -22.40 -11.63
C LEU A 44 -0.57 -21.88 -13.08
N ASN A 45 0.58 -22.09 -13.74
CA ASN A 45 0.95 -21.38 -14.97
C ASN A 45 1.04 -22.27 -16.20
N THR A 46 -0.08 -22.83 -16.57
CA THR A 46 -0.28 -23.26 -17.96
C THR A 46 -1.17 -22.31 -18.75
N ARG A 47 -1.79 -21.30 -18.10
CA ARG A 47 -2.71 -20.39 -18.77
C ARG A 47 -2.35 -18.93 -18.59
N PHE A 48 -2.27 -18.21 -19.70
CA PHE A 48 -2.17 -16.76 -19.75
C PHE A 48 -3.31 -16.11 -18.95
N TRP A 49 -2.97 -15.10 -18.16
CA TRP A 49 -3.95 -14.30 -17.43
C TRP A 49 -4.94 -13.67 -18.40
N THR A 50 -6.23 -13.81 -18.07
CA THR A 50 -7.29 -13.11 -18.77
C THR A 50 -7.42 -11.69 -18.23
N MET A 51 -8.12 -10.81 -18.95
CA MET A 51 -8.43 -9.47 -18.46
C MET A 51 -9.17 -9.49 -17.12
N LYS A 52 -10.02 -10.51 -16.91
CA LYS A 52 -10.74 -10.74 -15.65
C LYS A 52 -9.80 -11.03 -14.48
N ASP A 53 -8.71 -11.78 -14.70
CA ASP A 53 -7.71 -12.06 -13.66
C ASP A 53 -6.95 -10.77 -13.28
N VAL A 54 -6.64 -9.94 -14.29
CA VAL A 54 -6.03 -8.62 -14.08
C VAL A 54 -6.96 -7.73 -13.27
N ASP A 55 -8.22 -7.62 -13.64
CA ASP A 55 -9.19 -6.78 -12.93
C ASP A 55 -9.40 -7.25 -11.50
N ARG A 56 -9.52 -8.56 -11.28
CA ARG A 56 -9.64 -9.14 -9.94
C ARG A 56 -8.39 -8.89 -9.08
N SER A 57 -7.20 -8.88 -9.68
CA SER A 57 -5.97 -8.53 -8.96
C SER A 57 -5.94 -7.06 -8.51
N LYS A 58 -6.43 -6.15 -9.36
CA LYS A 58 -6.57 -4.72 -9.02
C LYS A 58 -7.58 -4.52 -7.89
N GLU A 59 -8.73 -5.20 -7.95
CA GLU A 59 -9.74 -5.17 -6.88
C GLU A 59 -9.17 -5.67 -5.55
N PHE A 60 -8.36 -6.75 -5.59
CA PHE A 60 -7.74 -7.31 -4.40
C PHE A 60 -6.71 -6.35 -3.78
N MET A 61 -5.83 -5.76 -4.60
CA MET A 61 -4.88 -4.73 -4.14
C MET A 61 -5.59 -3.54 -3.52
N PHE A 62 -6.63 -3.03 -4.18
CA PHE A 62 -7.45 -1.94 -3.67
C PHE A 62 -8.10 -2.28 -2.33
N ALA A 63 -8.62 -3.50 -2.17
CA ALA A 63 -9.22 -3.95 -0.91
C ALA A 63 -8.19 -4.02 0.24
N ILE A 64 -6.95 -4.44 -0.04
CA ILE A 64 -5.85 -4.43 0.93
C ILE A 64 -5.53 -2.99 1.34
N GLN A 65 -5.28 -2.10 0.37
CA GLN A 65 -5.01 -0.68 0.65
C GLN A 65 -6.12 -0.04 1.50
N LYS A 66 -7.39 -0.29 1.13
CA LYS A 66 -8.56 0.21 1.87
C LYS A 66 -8.60 -0.32 3.31
N ARG A 67 -8.26 -1.60 3.52
CA ARG A 67 -8.18 -2.19 4.87
C ARG A 67 -7.03 -1.60 5.68
N LEU A 68 -5.85 -1.38 5.09
CA LEU A 68 -4.70 -0.77 5.76
C LEU A 68 -5.03 0.67 6.20
N LYS A 69 -5.63 1.46 5.31
CA LYS A 69 -6.12 2.82 5.62
C LYS A 69 -7.19 2.82 6.72
N LYS A 70 -8.17 1.90 6.64
CA LYS A 70 -9.25 1.79 7.64
C LYS A 70 -8.76 1.35 9.02
N ARG A 71 -7.79 0.44 9.10
CA ARG A 71 -7.22 -0.04 10.37
C ARG A 71 -6.38 1.01 11.11
N ARG A 72 -6.29 2.25 10.58
CA ARG A 72 -5.49 3.34 11.16
C ARG A 72 -4.03 2.96 11.37
N ILE A 73 -3.51 1.92 10.69
CA ILE A 73 -2.12 1.48 10.82
C ILE A 73 -1.18 2.64 10.47
N PHE A 74 -1.51 3.38 9.41
CA PHE A 74 -0.79 4.60 9.04
C PHE A 74 -0.85 5.66 10.14
N ARG A 75 -2.03 5.96 10.70
CA ARG A 75 -2.15 6.93 11.81
C ARG A 75 -1.41 6.50 13.08
N ASN A 76 -1.35 5.20 13.37
CA ASN A 76 -0.63 4.67 14.52
C ASN A 76 0.89 4.73 14.31
N LEU A 77 1.36 4.49 13.08
CA LEU A 77 2.76 4.67 12.68
C LEU A 77 3.16 6.16 12.72
N GLU A 78 2.31 7.04 12.21
CA GLU A 78 2.44 8.49 12.31
C GLU A 78 2.57 8.95 13.77
N SER A 79 1.71 8.46 14.67
CA SER A 79 1.79 8.79 16.10
C SER A 79 3.02 8.21 16.82
N PHE A 80 3.61 7.14 16.29
CA PHE A 80 4.84 6.55 16.84
C PHE A 80 6.08 7.37 16.48
N VAL A 81 6.10 7.97 15.29
CA VAL A 81 7.24 8.76 14.79
C VAL A 81 7.15 10.23 15.18
N GLY A 82 5.93 10.80 15.23
CA GLY A 82 5.69 12.24 15.40
C GLY A 82 5.43 12.73 16.83
N GLY A 83 5.97 12.05 17.84
CA GLY A 83 5.86 12.47 19.25
C GLY A 83 6.34 13.89 19.51
#